data_AF-A0A8C6VYW6-F1
#
_entry.id   AF-A0A8C6VYW6-F1
#
_cell.length_a   1.000
_cell.length_b   1.000
_cell.length_c   1.000
_cell.angle_alpha   90.00
_cell.angle_beta   90.00
_cell.angle_gamma   90.00
#
_symmetry.space_group_name_H-M   'P 1'
#
loop_
_entity.id
_entity.type
_entity.pdbx_description
1 polymer ?
#
loop_
_entity_poly.entity_id
_entity_poly.type
_entity_poly.pdbx_seq_one_letter_code
_entity_poly.pdbx_strand_id
1 'polypeptide(L)'
;MQIYNLLLGNHLTFQVQLCLCMSLDLPQIHCCLYQRSCPYGWTQHGARCFLFVNSGKNWDSAEHHCRILGGHLASFHSYSELNFLRHLVYTGAWSFRNTWVGGTDRGHVIWRWTDGSWYNYNRWYPGEPNNWFGREECMEINFRGRN
;
A
#
# COMPACT_ATOMS: atom_id res chain seq x y z
N MET A 1 -20.09 -9.05 -11.38
CA MET A 1 -19.48 -7.82 -10.83
C MET A 1 -19.26 -8.07 -9.34
N GLN A 2 -18.13 -8.67 -8.97
CA GLN A 2 -17.83 -8.98 -7.58
C GLN A 2 -16.42 -8.48 -7.26
N ILE A 3 -16.38 -7.54 -6.32
CA ILE A 3 -15.18 -6.84 -5.87
C ILE A 3 -14.54 -7.70 -4.78
N TYR A 4 -13.40 -8.31 -5.08
CA TYR A 4 -12.68 -9.25 -4.20
C TYR A 4 -11.20 -8.81 -4.09
N ASN A 5 -10.87 -7.84 -3.25
CA ASN A 5 -9.58 -7.14 -3.39
C ASN A 5 -8.62 -7.17 -2.17
N LEU A 6 -8.99 -7.70 -1.00
CA LEU A 6 -8.13 -7.69 0.18
C LEU A 6 -7.97 -9.09 0.78
N LEU A 7 -6.73 -9.51 0.99
CA LEU A 7 -6.37 -10.74 1.69
C LEU A 7 -5.27 -10.50 2.70
N LEU A 8 -5.16 -11.43 3.63
CA LEU A 8 -4.11 -11.49 4.62
C LEU A 8 -2.88 -12.19 4.03
N GLY A 9 -1.71 -11.58 4.22
CA GLY A 9 -0.43 -12.10 3.75
C GLY A 9 0.47 -12.48 4.91
N ASN A 10 1.18 -13.59 4.76
CA ASN A 10 2.25 -13.96 5.68
C ASN A 10 3.44 -13.04 5.49
N HIS A 11 3.84 -12.37 6.56
CA HIS A 11 4.96 -11.45 6.62
C HIS A 11 6.27 -12.01 6.01
N LEU A 12 6.49 -13.33 6.09
CA LEU A 12 7.71 -13.99 5.58
C LEU A 12 7.72 -14.15 4.06
N THR A 13 6.64 -13.81 3.36
CA THR A 13 6.58 -13.91 1.89
C THR A 13 7.23 -12.70 1.21
N PHE A 14 7.86 -12.94 0.06
CA PHE A 14 8.49 -11.88 -0.73
C PHE A 14 7.54 -11.39 -1.81
N GLN A 15 7.08 -10.15 -1.70
CA GLN A 15 6.16 -9.52 -2.65
C GLN A 15 6.67 -8.14 -3.07
N VAL A 16 6.11 -7.61 -4.16
CA VAL A 16 6.36 -6.22 -4.55
C VAL A 16 5.57 -5.28 -3.64
N GLN A 17 5.80 -3.97 -3.74
CA GLN A 17 5.22 -3.02 -2.79
C GLN A 17 4.81 -1.71 -3.47
N LEU A 18 3.82 -1.08 -2.87
CA LEU A 18 3.40 0.28 -3.18
C LEU A 18 3.76 1.17 -2.01
N CYS A 19 4.51 2.23 -2.27
CA CYS A 19 4.78 3.28 -1.30
C CYS A 19 3.82 4.45 -1.52
N LEU A 20 3.39 5.07 -0.44
CA LEU A 20 2.71 6.36 -0.39
C LEU A 20 3.70 7.40 0.15
N CYS A 21 3.86 8.51 -0.56
CA CYS A 21 4.67 9.62 -0.10
C CYS A 21 3.95 10.33 1.05
N MET A 22 4.64 10.53 2.17
CA MET A 22 4.15 11.48 3.17
C MET A 22 4.57 12.86 2.71
N SER A 23 3.59 13.76 2.57
CA SER A 23 3.89 15.18 2.47
C SER A 23 4.66 15.56 3.72
N LEU A 24 5.98 15.73 3.57
CA LEU A 24 6.87 16.11 4.64
C LEU A 24 6.48 17.51 5.12
N ASP A 25 5.87 17.61 6.30
CA ASP A 25 5.85 18.85 7.09
C ASP A 25 7.27 19.13 7.62
N LEU A 26 8.23 19.31 6.71
CA LEU A 26 9.56 19.79 7.06
C LEU A 26 9.57 21.31 6.99
N PRO A 27 9.91 22.02 8.08
CA PRO A 27 10.31 23.41 7.96
C PRO A 27 11.70 23.43 7.30
N GLN A 28 11.97 24.48 6.53
CA GLN A 28 13.21 24.75 5.79
C GLN A 28 13.29 24.11 4.39
N ILE A 29 12.55 24.68 3.42
CA ILE A 29 13.08 25.46 2.28
C ILE A 29 11.90 25.71 1.33
N HIS A 30 11.22 26.83 1.58
CA HIS A 30 10.39 27.49 0.58
C HIS A 30 11.29 27.99 -0.56
N CYS A 31 11.40 27.19 -1.61
CA CYS A 31 11.18 27.68 -2.98
C CYS A 31 10.15 26.84 -3.74
N CYS A 32 9.68 25.71 -3.19
CA CYS A 32 8.79 24.76 -3.88
C CYS A 32 7.45 24.52 -3.17
N LEU A 33 6.79 25.57 -2.64
CA LEU A 33 5.33 25.52 -2.41
C LEU A 33 4.51 25.37 -3.70
N TYR A 34 5.18 25.19 -4.83
CA TYR A 34 4.60 24.92 -6.13
C TYR A 34 5.14 23.61 -6.70
N GLN A 35 4.93 22.49 -6.00
CA GLN A 35 4.81 21.23 -6.71
C GLN A 35 3.38 20.75 -6.57
N ARG A 36 2.54 21.14 -7.55
CA ARG A 36 1.23 20.51 -7.81
C ARG A 36 1.37 19.05 -8.27
N SER A 37 2.59 18.53 -8.27
CA SER A 37 3.02 17.32 -8.96
C SER A 37 3.86 16.48 -8.01
N CYS A 38 3.81 15.16 -8.17
CA CYS A 38 4.58 14.25 -7.35
C CYS A 38 6.09 14.33 -7.60
N PRO A 39 6.93 13.92 -6.63
CA PRO A 39 8.38 13.81 -6.85
C PRO A 39 8.71 12.92 -8.05
N TYR A 40 9.90 13.07 -8.62
CA TYR A 40 10.30 12.27 -9.78
C TYR A 40 10.18 10.76 -9.51
N GLY A 41 9.54 10.04 -10.44
CA GLY A 41 9.27 8.61 -10.34
C GLY A 41 7.98 8.24 -9.58
N TRP A 42 7.35 9.19 -8.88
CA TRP A 42 6.07 8.97 -8.21
C TRP A 42 4.90 9.32 -9.13
N THR A 43 3.80 8.56 -8.99
CA THR A 43 2.57 8.73 -9.77
C THR A 43 1.50 9.42 -8.93
N GLN A 44 0.88 10.47 -9.47
CA GLN A 44 -0.15 11.24 -8.79
C GLN A 44 -1.52 10.58 -8.90
N HIS A 45 -2.25 10.56 -7.79
CA HIS A 45 -3.68 10.28 -7.74
C HIS A 45 -4.35 11.22 -6.74
N GLY A 46 -5.13 12.17 -7.25
CA GLY A 46 -5.66 13.26 -6.43
C GLY A 46 -4.53 14.10 -5.80
N ALA A 47 -4.58 14.28 -4.49
CA ALA A 47 -3.56 15.01 -3.73
C ALA A 47 -2.42 14.10 -3.20
N ARG A 48 -2.40 12.83 -3.59
CA ARG A 48 -1.49 11.81 -3.06
C ARG A 48 -0.54 11.30 -4.14
N CYS A 49 0.63 10.84 -3.72
CA CYS A 49 1.69 10.34 -4.60
C CYS A 49 2.05 8.91 -4.23
N PHE A 50 2.08 8.04 -5.25
CA PHE A 50 2.31 6.62 -5.10
C PHE A 50 3.49 6.15 -5.94
N LEU A 51 4.25 5.21 -5.42
CA LEU A 51 5.38 4.60 -6.12
C LEU A 51 5.24 3.09 -6.09
N PHE A 52 5.24 2.47 -7.26
CA PHE A 52 5.35 1.02 -7.38
C PHE A 52 6.81 0.61 -7.43
N VAL A 53 7.19 -0.32 -6.56
CA VAL A 53 8.55 -0.86 -6.51
C VAL A 53 8.53 -2.34 -6.87
N ASN A 54 9.08 -2.66 -8.03
CA ASN A 54 9.12 -4.01 -8.59
C ASN A 54 10.30 -4.83 -8.03
N SER A 55 10.44 -4.91 -6.71
CA SER A 55 11.51 -5.65 -6.02
C SER A 55 10.91 -6.43 -4.85
N GLY A 56 10.98 -7.77 -4.91
CA GLY A 56 10.37 -8.64 -3.91
C GLY A 56 10.98 -8.48 -2.52
N LYS A 57 10.16 -8.18 -1.51
CA LYS A 57 10.55 -7.98 -0.10
C LYS A 57 9.53 -8.62 0.84
N ASN A 58 9.97 -9.00 2.04
CA ASN A 58 9.05 -9.22 3.15
C ASN A 58 8.42 -7.89 3.59
N TRP A 59 7.29 -7.94 4.27
CA TRP A 59 6.49 -6.73 4.52
C TRP A 59 7.25 -5.69 5.37
N ASP A 60 8.00 -6.09 6.39
CA ASP A 60 8.82 -5.20 7.25
C ASP A 60 9.91 -4.52 6.42
N SER A 61 10.57 -5.28 5.53
CA SER A 61 11.58 -4.73 4.63
C SER A 61 10.96 -3.81 3.57
N ALA A 62 9.72 -4.06 3.14
CA ALA A 62 8.99 -3.23 2.22
C ALA A 62 8.58 -1.90 2.87
N GLU A 63 8.05 -1.94 4.10
CA GLU A 63 7.76 -0.76 4.92
C GLU A 63 9.02 0.05 5.21
N HIS A 64 10.10 -0.59 5.65
CA HIS A 64 11.38 0.08 5.86
C HIS A 64 11.90 0.75 4.59
N HIS A 65 11.75 0.09 3.43
CA HIS A 65 12.14 0.67 2.15
C HIS A 65 11.30 1.90 1.78
N CYS A 66 9.97 1.85 1.97
CA CYS A 66 9.12 3.02 1.74
C CYS A 66 9.47 4.18 2.67
N ARG A 67 9.86 3.91 3.92
CA ARG A 67 10.34 4.93 4.87
C ARG A 67 11.63 5.60 4.43
N ILE A 68 12.58 4.85 3.89
CA ILE A 68 13.81 5.42 3.30
C ILE A 68 13.47 6.37 2.14
N LEU A 69 12.42 6.07 1.37
CA LEU A 69 11.96 6.87 0.24
C LEU A 69 11.10 8.09 0.65
N GLY A 70 10.97 8.38 1.95
CA GLY A 70 10.15 9.50 2.45
C GLY A 70 8.65 9.21 2.49
N GLY A 71 8.26 7.96 2.66
CA GLY A 71 6.87 7.52 2.69
C GLY A 71 6.61 6.32 3.59
N HIS A 72 5.47 5.68 3.39
CA HIS A 72 5.09 4.41 4.03
C HIS A 72 4.53 3.45 2.99
N LEU A 73 4.31 2.19 3.33
CA LEU A 73 3.47 1.34 2.51
C LEU A 73 2.09 1.99 2.30
N ALA A 74 1.56 1.87 1.09
CA ALA A 74 0.40 2.63 0.67
C ALA A 74 -0.85 2.25 1.47
N SER A 75 -1.55 3.24 1.99
CA SER A 75 -2.94 3.12 2.43
C SER A 75 -3.90 3.48 1.29
N PHE A 76 -5.15 3.07 1.41
CA PHE A 76 -6.21 3.51 0.53
C PHE A 76 -7.54 3.64 1.29
N HIS A 77 -8.35 4.59 0.85
CA HIS A 77 -9.56 5.04 1.53
C HIS A 77 -10.80 4.99 0.62
N SER A 78 -10.63 4.52 -0.62
CA SER A 78 -11.74 4.37 -1.55
C SER A 78 -11.49 3.22 -2.54
N TYR A 79 -12.57 2.73 -3.16
CA TYR A 79 -12.45 1.73 -4.22
C TYR A 79 -11.74 2.28 -5.45
N SER A 80 -11.90 3.57 -5.75
CA SER A 80 -11.19 4.26 -6.83
C SER A 80 -9.68 4.21 -6.62
N GLU A 81 -9.24 4.49 -5.40
CA GLU A 81 -7.83 4.48 -5.05
C GLU A 81 -7.23 3.07 -5.09
N LEU A 82 -7.94 2.09 -4.55
CA LEU A 82 -7.56 0.69 -4.67
C LEU A 82 -7.41 0.25 -6.14
N ASN A 83 -8.37 0.60 -7.01
CA ASN A 83 -8.27 0.30 -8.43
C ASN A 83 -7.10 1.01 -9.11
N PHE A 84 -6.84 2.26 -8.74
CA PHE A 84 -5.66 2.98 -9.21
C PHE A 84 -4.36 2.26 -8.81
N LEU A 85 -4.23 1.83 -7.56
CA LEU A 85 -3.07 1.07 -7.08
C LEU A 85 -2.89 -0.26 -7.83
N ARG A 86 -3.97 -0.99 -8.09
CA ARG A 86 -3.95 -2.23 -8.88
C ARG A 86 -3.48 -1.97 -10.31
N HIS A 87 -3.96 -0.88 -10.93
CA HIS A 87 -3.53 -0.48 -12.26
C HIS A 87 -2.05 -0.07 -12.27
N LEU A 88 -1.59 0.66 -11.26
CA LEU A 88 -0.19 1.06 -11.14
C LEU A 88 0.74 -0.16 -11.09
N VAL A 89 0.38 -1.20 -10.31
CA VAL A 89 1.09 -2.49 -10.31
C VAL A 89 1.10 -3.13 -11.70
N TYR A 90 -0.05 -3.19 -12.36
CA TYR A 90 -0.16 -3.76 -13.70
C TYR A 90 0.73 -3.02 -14.71
N THR A 91 0.75 -1.69 -14.70
CA THR A 91 1.60 -0.91 -15.61
C THR A 91 3.09 -1.10 -15.35
N GLY A 92 3.50 -1.26 -14.09
CA GLY A 92 4.92 -1.43 -13.73
C GLY A 92 5.44 -2.87 -13.82
N ALA A 93 4.55 -3.87 -13.80
CA ALA A 93 4.93 -5.29 -13.79
C ALA A 93 4.28 -6.13 -14.90
N TRP A 94 3.49 -5.52 -15.79
CA TRP A 94 2.69 -6.18 -16.82
C TRP A 94 1.80 -7.32 -16.31
N SER A 95 1.47 -7.27 -15.01
CA SER A 95 0.71 -8.31 -14.31
C SER A 95 0.21 -7.77 -12.96
N PHE A 96 -0.90 -8.33 -12.47
CA PHE A 96 -1.40 -8.07 -11.11
C PHE A 96 -0.57 -8.86 -10.08
N ARG A 97 0.70 -8.49 -9.89
CA ARG A 97 1.55 -9.14 -8.90
C ARG A 97 0.98 -8.93 -7.49
N ASN A 98 1.02 -9.95 -6.65
CA ASN A 98 0.77 -9.80 -5.21
C ASN A 98 1.64 -8.67 -4.68
N THR A 99 1.00 -7.71 -4.01
CA THR A 99 1.63 -6.44 -3.64
C THR A 99 1.30 -6.07 -2.20
N TRP A 100 2.34 -5.76 -1.42
CA TRP A 100 2.22 -5.23 -0.07
C TRP A 100 1.65 -3.81 -0.05
N VAL A 101 0.75 -3.59 0.90
CA VAL A 101 0.15 -2.30 1.27
C VAL A 101 0.25 -2.12 2.78
N GLY A 102 0.00 -0.91 3.28
CA GLY A 102 0.35 -0.50 4.65
C GLY A 102 -0.58 -1.03 5.73
N GLY A 103 -1.54 -1.88 5.40
CA GLY A 103 -2.49 -2.42 6.36
C GLY A 103 -1.81 -3.44 7.25
N THR A 104 -1.95 -3.29 8.57
CA THR A 104 -1.50 -4.31 9.53
C THR A 104 -2.33 -4.28 10.81
N ASP A 105 -2.53 -5.44 11.43
CA ASP A 105 -3.04 -5.57 12.80
C ASP A 105 -1.98 -6.11 13.78
N ARG A 106 -0.71 -6.26 13.34
CA ARG A 106 0.39 -6.76 14.18
C ARG A 106 0.51 -5.95 15.47
N GLY A 107 0.41 -6.66 16.60
CA GLY A 107 0.51 -6.09 17.95
C GLY A 107 -0.75 -5.35 18.42
N HIS A 108 -1.86 -5.42 17.67
CA HIS A 108 -3.12 -4.77 18.00
C HIS A 108 -4.32 -5.69 17.71
N VAL A 109 -5.49 -5.33 18.26
CA VAL A 109 -6.76 -6.04 18.00
C VAL A 109 -7.45 -5.51 16.73
N ILE A 110 -7.02 -4.34 16.24
CA ILE A 110 -7.65 -3.62 15.13
C ILE A 110 -6.63 -3.32 14.03
N TRP A 111 -7.10 -3.39 12.78
CA TRP A 111 -6.33 -2.99 11.60
C TRP A 111 -6.03 -1.49 11.60
N ARG A 112 -4.82 -1.16 11.20
CA ARG A 112 -4.32 0.21 11.03
C ARG A 112 -3.51 0.34 9.74
N TRP A 113 -3.34 1.57 9.29
CA TRP A 113 -2.38 1.90 8.23
C TRP A 113 -1.05 2.35 8.85
N THR A 114 0.08 1.94 8.26
CA THR A 114 1.42 2.34 8.73
C THR A 114 1.72 3.82 8.55
N ASP A 115 1.02 4.50 7.64
CA ASP A 115 1.10 5.94 7.41
C ASP A 115 0.36 6.79 8.47
N GLY A 116 -0.30 6.16 9.44
CA GLY A 116 -1.07 6.83 10.50
C GLY A 116 -2.45 7.35 10.07
N SER A 117 -2.84 7.12 8.81
CA SER A 117 -4.17 7.50 8.32
C SER A 117 -5.29 6.68 8.98
N TRP A 118 -6.50 7.23 9.00
CA TRP A 118 -7.64 6.55 9.57
C TRP A 118 -7.99 5.28 8.79
N TYR A 119 -8.16 4.18 9.51
CA TYR A 119 -8.64 2.94 8.94
C TYR A 119 -10.15 3.03 8.65
N ASN A 120 -10.49 3.34 7.40
CA ASN A 120 -11.88 3.55 6.95
C ASN A 120 -12.29 2.67 5.77
N TYR A 121 -11.45 1.69 5.38
CA TYR A 121 -11.73 0.79 4.28
C TYR A 121 -11.82 -0.66 4.77
N ASN A 122 -13.01 -1.22 4.77
CA ASN A 122 -13.32 -2.53 5.35
C ASN A 122 -13.93 -3.54 4.33
N ARG A 123 -13.63 -3.39 3.03
CA ARG A 123 -14.13 -4.32 1.99
C ARG A 123 -13.24 -5.55 1.84
N TRP A 124 -13.17 -6.34 2.90
CA TRP A 124 -12.48 -7.62 2.90
C TRP A 124 -13.16 -8.65 1.99
N TYR A 125 -12.40 -9.65 1.54
CA TYR A 125 -12.99 -10.83 0.92
C TYR A 125 -13.97 -11.50 1.89
N PRO A 126 -15.13 -12.06 1.45
CA PRO A 126 -16.01 -12.77 2.36
C PRO A 126 -15.27 -13.89 3.10
N GLY A 127 -15.22 -13.80 4.43
CA GLY A 127 -14.44 -14.71 5.26
C GLY A 127 -13.06 -14.18 5.67
N GLU A 128 -12.69 -12.97 5.28
CA GLU A 128 -11.52 -12.24 5.79
C GLU A 128 -11.95 -11.01 6.61
N PRO A 129 -11.14 -10.56 7.58
CA PRO A 129 -9.91 -11.19 8.06
C PRO A 129 -10.23 -12.44 8.91
N ASN A 130 -9.66 -13.62 8.57
CA ASN A 130 -9.84 -14.85 9.37
C ASN A 130 -8.69 -15.13 10.35
N ASN A 131 -7.58 -14.39 10.25
CA ASN A 131 -6.39 -14.58 11.06
C ASN A 131 -5.93 -16.06 11.09
N TRP A 132 -5.88 -16.71 9.93
CA TRP A 132 -5.59 -18.14 9.82
C TRP A 132 -4.23 -18.46 10.49
N PHE A 133 -4.28 -19.22 11.60
CA PHE A 133 -3.14 -19.55 12.47
C PHE A 133 -2.40 -18.39 13.17
N GLY A 134 -2.94 -17.17 13.22
CA GLY A 134 -2.27 -16.06 13.92
C GLY A 134 -1.02 -15.52 13.21
N ARG A 135 -0.91 -15.72 11.88
CA ARG A 135 0.31 -15.46 11.10
C ARG A 135 0.14 -14.52 9.90
N GLU A 136 -1.06 -13.96 9.73
CA GLU A 136 -1.40 -13.16 8.56
C GLU A 136 -1.82 -11.75 8.99
N GLU A 137 -0.83 -11.00 9.49
CA GLU A 137 -1.03 -9.69 10.13
C GLU A 137 -0.76 -8.51 9.18
N CYS A 138 -0.53 -8.81 7.89
CA CYS A 138 -0.07 -7.86 6.88
C CYS A 138 -1.03 -7.90 5.68
N MET A 139 -1.45 -6.74 5.20
CA MET A 139 -2.40 -6.63 4.10
C MET A 139 -1.69 -6.68 2.75
N GLU A 140 -2.25 -7.44 1.81
CA GLU A 140 -1.84 -7.46 0.41
C GLU A 140 -3.02 -7.26 -0.54
N ILE A 141 -2.71 -6.78 -1.75
CA ILE A 141 -3.63 -6.68 -2.88
C ILE A 141 -3.17 -7.58 -4.04
N ASN A 142 -4.07 -7.81 -5.01
CA ASN A 142 -3.79 -8.58 -6.24
C ASN A 142 -3.47 -10.08 -6.05
N PHE A 143 -3.90 -10.68 -4.95
CA PHE A 143 -3.64 -12.11 -4.71
C PHE A 143 -4.11 -12.99 -5.88
N ARG A 144 -3.22 -13.90 -6.32
CA ARG A 144 -3.44 -14.82 -7.46
C ARG A 144 -3.68 -14.12 -8.80
N GLY A 145 -3.31 -12.84 -8.93
CA GLY A 145 -3.40 -12.11 -10.18
C GLY A 145 -4.83 -11.89 -10.70
N ARG A 146 -5.84 -11.99 -9.84
CA ARG A 146 -7.24 -11.79 -10.23
C ARG A 146 -7.58 -10.30 -10.26
N ASN A 147 -8.11 -9.84 -11.40
CA ASN A 147 -8.67 -8.50 -11.62
C ASN A 147 -10.03 -8.33 -10.95
#